data_AF-A0A7V8VV98-F1
#
_entry.id   AF-A0A7V8VV98-F1
#
_cell.length_a   1.000
_cell.length_b   1.000
_cell.length_c   1.000
_cell.angle_alpha   90.00
_cell.angle_beta   90.00
_cell.angle_gamma   90.00
#
_symmetry.space_group_name_H-M   'P 1'
#
loop_
_entity.id
_entity.type
_entity.pdbx_description
1 polymer ?
#
loop_
_entity_poly.entity_id
_entity_poly.type
_entity_poly.pdbx_seq_one_letter_code
_entity_poly.pdbx_strand_id
1 'polypeptide(L)'
;MTPERTSRGSDVVVGVDGCRGGWIAAVLHPAKQHIAFQTFGAFPDLLAAFPAPVVIGVDVPIGLATGASRACDIAARKLLGFPRSTSVFSAPDRRIIECLTYDEANARSKALTGKGISRQTFGIRPKIAEFDAAMTPELQKRVIEVHPEVSFWA
;
A
#
# COMPACT_ATOMS: atom_id res chain seq x y z
N MET A 1 -6.57 -36.07 -25.69
CA MET A 1 -6.25 -35.77 -24.29
C MET A 1 -5.46 -34.48 -24.25
N THR A 2 -6.17 -33.35 -24.11
CA THR A 2 -5.58 -32.04 -23.81
C THR A 2 -5.14 -32.07 -22.33
N PRO A 3 -3.93 -31.61 -21.98
CA PRO A 3 -3.49 -31.66 -20.60
C PRO A 3 -4.35 -30.68 -19.79
N GLU A 4 -4.97 -31.21 -18.73
CA GLU A 4 -5.64 -30.42 -17.71
C GLU A 4 -4.65 -29.40 -17.15
N ARG A 5 -5.04 -28.14 -17.29
CA ARG A 5 -4.32 -26.98 -16.80
C ARG A 5 -4.39 -27.05 -15.27
N THR A 6 -3.34 -27.60 -14.67
CA THR A 6 -3.16 -27.65 -13.21
C THR A 6 -3.47 -26.28 -12.61
N SER A 7 -4.51 -26.21 -11.78
CA SER A 7 -4.96 -25.01 -11.08
C SER A 7 -3.85 -24.57 -10.11
N ARG A 8 -3.00 -23.66 -10.58
CA ARG A 8 -1.95 -23.02 -9.77
C ARG A 8 -2.60 -21.98 -8.86
N GLY A 9 -2.51 -22.19 -7.55
CA GLY A 9 -2.65 -21.21 -6.45
C GLY A 9 -3.83 -20.25 -6.54
N SER A 10 -4.83 -20.42 -5.67
CA SER A 10 -6.03 -19.57 -5.48
C SER A 10 -6.34 -18.61 -6.63
N ASP A 11 -7.40 -18.89 -7.40
CA ASP A 11 -7.93 -18.07 -8.53
C ASP A 11 -8.45 -16.68 -8.10
N VAL A 12 -7.79 -16.03 -7.15
CA VAL A 12 -8.20 -14.79 -6.53
C VAL A 12 -6.98 -13.89 -6.33
N VAL A 13 -7.13 -12.65 -6.77
CA VAL A 13 -6.22 -11.54 -6.44
C VAL A 13 -7.04 -10.47 -5.74
N VAL A 14 -6.48 -9.89 -4.67
CA VAL A 14 -7.18 -8.89 -3.87
C VAL A 14 -6.47 -7.55 -3.99
N GLY A 15 -7.16 -6.53 -4.49
CA GLY A 15 -6.72 -5.13 -4.39
C GLY A 15 -7.29 -4.51 -3.12
N VAL A 16 -6.49 -3.76 -2.37
CA VAL A 16 -6.88 -3.18 -1.08
C VAL A 16 -6.51 -1.72 -1.01
N ASP A 17 -7.42 -0.92 -0.44
CA ASP A 17 -7.18 0.48 -0.12
C ASP A 17 -7.82 0.83 1.24
N GLY A 18 -7.30 1.88 1.87
CA GLY A 18 -7.89 2.45 3.07
C GLY A 18 -9.21 3.17 2.74
N CYS A 19 -10.22 2.98 3.57
CA CYS A 19 -11.50 3.66 3.40
C CYS A 19 -12.03 4.20 4.74
N ARG A 20 -13.09 5.01 4.68
CA ARG A 20 -13.74 5.47 5.90
C ARG A 20 -14.30 4.27 6.67
N GLY A 21 -13.79 4.07 7.89
CA GLY A 21 -14.19 2.97 8.77
C GLY A 21 -13.29 1.74 8.68
N GLY A 22 -12.24 1.73 7.85
CA GLY A 22 -11.36 0.57 7.76
C GLY A 22 -10.62 0.44 6.44
N TRP A 23 -10.84 -0.71 5.80
CA TRP A 23 -10.22 -1.14 4.56
C TRP A 23 -11.30 -1.66 3.61
N ILE A 24 -11.13 -1.41 2.32
CA ILE A 24 -11.94 -2.01 1.26
C ILE A 24 -11.07 -2.96 0.44
N ALA A 25 -11.63 -4.13 0.12
CA ALA A 25 -11.00 -5.15 -0.71
C ALA A 25 -11.82 -5.35 -1.99
N ALA A 26 -11.17 -5.21 -3.14
CA ALA A 26 -11.66 -5.63 -4.44
C ALA A 26 -11.12 -7.03 -4.74
N VAL A 27 -11.99 -8.02 -4.73
CA VAL A 27 -11.66 -9.44 -4.88
C VAL A 27 -11.91 -9.86 -6.32
N LEU A 28 -10.84 -9.95 -7.11
CA LEU A 28 -10.89 -10.38 -8.50
C LEU A 28 -10.86 -11.90 -8.58
N HIS A 29 -11.84 -12.49 -9.25
CA HIS A 29 -11.82 -13.88 -9.69
C HIS A 29 -11.51 -13.93 -11.21
N PRO A 30 -10.24 -14.10 -11.64
CA PRO A 30 -9.86 -13.94 -13.04
C PRO A 30 -10.62 -14.86 -13.99
N ALA A 31 -10.82 -16.13 -13.59
CA ALA A 31 -11.54 -17.11 -14.40
C ALA A 31 -13.02 -16.76 -14.62
N LYS A 32 -13.64 -16.00 -13.70
CA LYS A 32 -15.03 -15.59 -13.75
C LYS A 32 -15.21 -14.16 -14.27
N GLN A 33 -14.12 -13.44 -14.50
CA GLN A 33 -14.10 -12.00 -14.79
C GLN A 33 -15.01 -11.19 -13.85
N HIS A 34 -15.03 -11.59 -12.58
CA HIS A 34 -15.93 -11.02 -11.57
C HIS A 34 -15.13 -10.36 -10.46
N ILE A 35 -15.60 -9.19 -10.02
CA ILE A 35 -15.04 -8.45 -8.90
C ILE A 35 -16.11 -8.33 -7.81
N ALA A 36 -15.80 -8.82 -6.62
CA ALA A 36 -16.60 -8.61 -5.42
C ALA A 36 -15.93 -7.58 -4.51
N PHE A 37 -16.72 -6.80 -3.77
CA PHE A 37 -16.21 -5.85 -2.79
C PHE A 37 -16.54 -6.31 -1.37
N GLN A 38 -15.57 -6.19 -0.47
CA GLN A 38 -15.73 -6.46 0.96
C GLN A 38 -15.05 -5.36 1.77
N THR A 39 -15.55 -5.09 2.97
CA THR A 39 -14.99 -4.08 3.88
C THR A 39 -14.62 -4.70 5.21
N PHE A 40 -13.52 -4.22 5.79
CA PHE A 40 -12.95 -4.72 7.03
C PHE A 40 -12.62 -3.56 7.95
N GLY A 41 -12.91 -3.68 9.25
CA GLY A 41 -12.59 -2.63 10.22
C GLY A 41 -11.09 -2.45 10.43
N ALA A 42 -10.35 -3.56 10.44
CA ALA A 42 -8.91 -3.60 10.64
C ALA A 42 -8.19 -4.47 9.60
N PHE A 43 -6.92 -4.16 9.34
CA PHE A 43 -6.10 -4.89 8.38
C PHE A 43 -5.88 -6.38 8.77
N PRO A 44 -5.70 -6.75 10.06
CA PRO A 44 -5.63 -8.16 10.45
C PRO A 44 -6.87 -8.98 10.10
N ASP A 45 -8.06 -8.39 10.17
CA ASP A 45 -9.31 -9.07 9.78
C ASP A 45 -9.33 -9.37 8.27
N LEU A 46 -8.85 -8.43 7.46
CA LEU A 46 -8.67 -8.60 6.03
C LEU A 46 -7.67 -9.73 5.73
N LEU A 47 -6.52 -9.76 6.42
CA LEU A 47 -5.52 -10.82 6.25
C LEU A 47 -6.09 -12.20 6.61
N ALA A 48 -6.91 -12.29 7.65
CA ALA A 48 -7.56 -13.52 8.07
C ALA A 48 -8.62 -14.01 7.06
N ALA A 49 -9.34 -13.09 6.42
CA ALA A 49 -10.33 -13.41 5.38
C ALA A 49 -9.69 -13.92 4.07
N PHE A 50 -8.43 -13.55 3.81
CA PHE A 50 -7.68 -13.97 2.63
C PHE A 50 -6.38 -14.67 3.02
N PRO A 51 -6.42 -15.92 3.51
CA PRO A 51 -5.21 -16.68 3.86
C PRO A 51 -4.37 -17.02 2.62
N ALA A 52 -3.11 -17.39 2.84
CA ALA A 52 -2.24 -17.86 1.76
C ALA A 52 -2.91 -19.03 0.98
N PRO A 53 -2.71 -19.12 -0.35
CA PRO A 53 -1.70 -18.42 -1.16
C PRO A 53 -2.18 -17.12 -1.84
N VAL A 54 -3.28 -16.50 -1.39
CA VAL A 54 -3.85 -15.29 -2.03
C VAL A 54 -2.86 -14.12 -2.01
N VAL A 55 -2.64 -13.52 -3.18
CA VAL A 55 -1.87 -12.28 -3.37
C VAL A 55 -2.76 -11.07 -3.10
N ILE A 56 -2.24 -10.14 -2.31
CA ILE A 56 -2.91 -8.90 -1.91
C ILE A 56 -2.06 -7.72 -2.37
N GLY A 57 -2.57 -6.89 -3.27
CA GLY A 57 -1.97 -5.61 -3.65
C GLY A 57 -2.58 -4.47 -2.83
N VAL A 58 -1.75 -3.62 -2.22
CA VAL A 58 -2.20 -2.55 -1.31
C VAL A 58 -1.54 -1.23 -1.68
N ASP A 59 -2.31 -0.15 -1.81
CA ASP A 59 -1.80 1.22 -2.01
C ASP A 59 -1.42 1.88 -0.67
N VAL A 60 -0.49 1.24 0.05
CA VAL A 60 0.06 1.74 1.31
C VAL A 60 1.55 1.39 1.36
N PRO A 61 2.43 2.32 1.81
CA PRO A 61 3.85 2.03 1.96
C PRO A 61 4.15 0.78 2.79
N ILE A 62 4.92 -0.16 2.22
CA ILE A 62 5.58 -1.24 2.94
C ILE A 62 7.03 -0.80 3.21
N GLY A 63 7.42 -0.79 4.49
CA GLY A 63 8.74 -0.33 4.91
C GLY A 63 8.85 1.19 4.83
N LEU A 64 8.60 1.86 5.96
CA LEU A 64 8.67 3.31 6.04
C LEU A 64 10.11 3.85 5.98
N ALA A 65 10.24 5.03 5.40
CA ALA A 65 11.53 5.69 5.25
C ALA A 65 12.13 6.15 6.59
N THR A 66 13.45 6.17 6.67
CA THR A 66 14.20 6.86 7.71
C THR A 66 15.21 7.80 7.06
N GLY A 67 14.83 9.07 6.87
CA GLY A 67 15.65 10.13 6.29
C GLY A 67 15.59 10.23 4.76
N ALA A 68 15.92 9.14 4.04
CA ALA A 68 15.99 9.13 2.58
C ALA A 68 14.72 8.56 1.92
N SER A 69 14.41 9.02 0.71
CA SER A 69 13.34 8.45 -0.12
C SER A 69 13.59 6.96 -0.39
N ARG A 70 12.51 6.17 -0.43
CA ARG A 70 12.60 4.73 -0.68
C ARG A 70 12.99 4.45 -2.14
N ALA A 71 13.70 3.35 -2.36
CA ALA A 71 14.17 2.97 -3.69
C ALA A 71 13.01 2.74 -4.68
N CYS A 72 11.90 2.15 -4.23
CA CYS A 72 10.68 1.97 -5.02
C CYS A 72 10.09 3.32 -5.47
N ASP A 73 9.98 4.30 -4.56
CA ASP A 73 9.47 5.63 -4.87
C ASP A 73 10.35 6.36 -5.89
N ILE A 74 11.68 6.25 -5.76
CA ILE A 74 12.64 6.84 -6.71
C ILE A 74 12.47 6.20 -8.10
N ALA A 75 12.36 4.87 -8.16
CA ALA A 75 12.17 4.14 -9.40
C ALA A 75 10.83 4.50 -10.07
N ALA A 76 9.74 4.57 -9.30
CA ALA A 76 8.43 4.99 -9.78
C ALA A 76 8.46 6.40 -10.38
N ARG A 77 9.06 7.38 -9.67
CA ARG A 77 9.21 8.75 -10.18
C ARG A 77 10.01 8.82 -11.47
N LYS A 78 11.09 8.04 -11.56
CA LYS A 78 11.92 7.96 -12.77
C LYS A 78 11.14 7.39 -13.95
N LEU A 79 10.37 6.32 -13.73
CA LEU A 79 9.55 5.68 -14.76
C LEU A 79 8.47 6.62 -15.30
N LEU A 80 7.78 7.33 -14.41
CA LEU A 80 6.64 8.18 -14.79
C LEU A 80 7.04 9.49 -15.47
N GLY A 81 8.22 10.04 -15.14
CA GLY A 81 8.70 11.30 -15.71
C GLY A 81 7.81 12.50 -15.38
N PHE A 82 8.22 13.72 -15.75
CA PHE A 82 7.36 14.89 -15.55
C PHE A 82 6.21 14.90 -16.59
N PRO A 83 4.97 15.26 -16.20
CA PRO A 83 4.53 15.75 -14.88
C PRO A 83 4.11 14.68 -13.88
N ARG A 84 3.97 13.41 -14.31
CA ARG A 84 3.40 12.31 -13.53
C ARG A 84 4.25 11.86 -12.35
N SER A 85 5.55 12.14 -12.36
CA SER A 85 6.45 11.86 -11.24
C SER A 85 6.03 12.58 -9.96
N THR A 86 5.24 13.65 -10.06
CA THR A 86 4.68 14.37 -8.89
C THR A 86 3.52 13.63 -8.24
N SER A 87 2.85 12.70 -8.94
CA SER A 87 1.74 11.91 -8.39
C SER A 87 2.20 10.76 -7.51
N VAL A 88 3.49 10.39 -7.56
CA VAL A 88 4.02 9.35 -6.67
C VAL A 88 3.92 9.82 -5.22
N PHE A 89 3.18 9.06 -4.43
CA PHE A 89 3.03 9.31 -3.01
C PHE A 89 4.38 9.20 -2.30
N SER A 90 4.74 10.21 -1.50
CA SER A 90 5.92 10.13 -0.63
C SER A 90 5.53 9.47 0.67
N ALA A 91 6.09 8.29 0.95
CA ALA A 91 5.94 7.66 2.25
C ALA A 91 6.44 8.59 3.37
N PRO A 92 5.74 8.66 4.52
CA PRO A 92 6.21 9.43 5.65
C PRO A 92 7.47 8.81 6.24
N ASP A 93 8.29 9.64 6.90
CA ASP A 93 9.37 9.13 7.75
C ASP A 93 8.75 8.37 8.93
N ARG A 94 9.32 7.21 9.30
CA ARG A 94 8.81 6.41 10.40
C ARG A 94 8.68 7.20 11.70
N ARG A 95 9.60 8.14 11.95
CA ARG A 95 9.67 8.93 13.19
C ARG A 95 8.57 9.99 13.30
N ILE A 96 7.78 10.23 12.26
CA ILE A 96 6.65 11.18 12.30
C ILE A 96 5.29 10.49 12.37
N ILE A 97 5.24 9.15 12.34
CA ILE A 97 3.99 8.37 12.41
C ILE A 97 3.22 8.63 13.71
N GLU A 98 3.93 8.78 14.82
CA GLU A 98 3.32 8.96 16.15
C GLU A 98 2.96 10.41 16.46
N CYS A 99 3.36 11.38 15.63
CA CYS A 99 3.02 12.78 15.84
C CYS A 99 1.50 12.97 15.83
N LEU A 100 0.99 13.75 16.78
CA LEU A 100 -0.45 13.92 16.99
C LEU A 100 -1.03 15.05 16.17
N THR A 101 -0.20 16.06 15.87
CA THR A 101 -0.62 17.26 15.13
C THR A 101 0.14 17.41 13.82
N TYR A 102 -0.51 18.07 12.85
CA TYR A 102 0.11 18.35 11.56
C TYR A 102 1.36 19.22 11.71
N ASP A 103 1.30 20.25 12.57
CA ASP A 103 2.40 21.20 12.73
C ASP A 103 3.64 20.53 13.32
N GLU A 104 3.45 19.67 14.32
CA GLU A 104 4.52 18.84 14.90
C GLU A 104 5.13 17.91 13.83
N ALA A 105 4.29 17.15 13.13
CA ALA A 105 4.74 16.21 12.10
C ALA A 105 5.49 16.94 10.97
N ASN A 106 5.00 18.11 10.56
CA ASN A 106 5.58 18.90 9.48
C ASN A 106 6.92 19.54 9.90
N ALA A 107 7.01 20.09 11.11
CA ALA A 107 8.25 20.62 11.64
C ALA A 107 9.31 19.51 11.74
N ARG A 108 8.93 18.34 12.27
CA ARG A 108 9.82 17.17 12.40
C ARG A 108 10.23 16.63 11.03
N SER A 109 9.31 16.52 10.07
CA SER A 109 9.61 16.12 8.69
C SER A 109 10.66 17.03 8.05
N LYS A 110 10.51 18.35 8.19
CA LYS A 110 11.48 19.33 7.66
C LYS A 110 12.84 19.17 8.31
N ALA A 111 12.90 18.98 9.63
CA ALA A 111 14.16 18.76 10.34
C ALA A 111 14.87 17.47 9.92
N LEU A 112 14.12 16.40 9.64
CA LEU A 112 14.65 15.08 9.32
C LEU A 112 15.04 14.90 7.84
N THR A 113 14.31 15.55 6.94
CA THR A 113 14.38 15.26 5.49
C THR A 113 14.61 16.50 4.62
N GLY A 114 14.59 17.70 5.21
CA GLY A 114 14.57 18.98 4.49
C GLY A 114 13.23 19.30 3.81
N LYS A 115 12.22 18.42 3.91
CA LYS A 115 10.92 18.57 3.24
C LYS A 115 9.76 18.47 4.22
N GLY A 116 8.72 19.26 3.97
CA GLY A 116 7.47 19.18 4.71
C GLY A 116 6.66 17.93 4.35
N ILE A 117 5.80 17.50 5.28
CA ILE A 117 4.82 16.44 5.03
C ILE A 117 3.57 17.03 4.36
N SER A 118 3.02 16.30 3.39
CA SER A 118 1.75 16.67 2.78
C SER A 118 0.57 16.48 3.75
N ARG A 119 -0.50 17.27 3.61
CA ARG A 119 -1.72 17.08 4.40
C ARG A 119 -2.38 15.72 4.17
N GLN A 120 -2.32 15.21 2.94
CA GLN A 120 -2.83 13.89 2.59
C GLN A 120 -2.08 12.80 3.36
N THR A 121 -0.73 12.79 3.27
CA THR A 121 0.13 11.84 4.00
C THR A 121 -0.13 11.91 5.50
N PHE A 122 -0.27 13.12 6.08
CA PHE A 122 -0.59 13.26 7.50
C PHE A 122 -1.98 12.70 7.85
N GLY A 123 -2.98 12.92 7.00
CA GLY A 123 -4.36 12.46 7.22
C GLY A 123 -4.50 10.93 7.19
N ILE A 124 -3.76 10.24 6.33
CA ILE A 124 -3.80 8.77 6.22
C ILE A 124 -2.78 8.06 7.12
N ARG A 125 -1.92 8.81 7.82
CA ARG A 125 -0.90 8.30 8.73
C ARG A 125 -1.40 7.27 9.75
N PRO A 126 -2.59 7.38 10.37
CA PRO A 126 -3.08 6.33 11.27
C PRO A 126 -3.25 4.97 10.57
N LYS A 127 -3.69 4.97 9.30
CA LYS A 127 -3.83 3.75 8.51
C LYS A 127 -2.47 3.20 8.08
N ILE A 128 -1.53 4.07 7.75
CA ILE A 128 -0.13 3.67 7.52
C ILE A 128 0.45 3.01 8.78
N ALA A 129 0.20 3.56 9.97
CA ALA A 129 0.66 3.02 11.24
C ALA A 129 0.07 1.63 11.54
N GLU A 130 -1.25 1.49 11.36
CA GLU A 130 -1.95 0.21 11.53
C GLU A 130 -1.37 -0.88 10.60
N PHE A 131 -1.16 -0.53 9.33
CA PHE A 131 -0.62 -1.44 8.33
C PHE A 131 0.86 -1.79 8.59
N ASP A 132 1.69 -0.80 8.92
CA ASP A 132 3.11 -1.00 9.24
C ASP A 132 3.29 -1.93 10.45
N ALA A 133 2.44 -1.78 11.48
CA ALA A 133 2.45 -2.64 12.66
C ALA A 133 2.03 -4.09 12.39
N ALA A 134 1.19 -4.32 11.39
CA ALA A 134 0.74 -5.67 11.00
C ALA A 134 1.75 -6.39 10.09
N MET A 135 2.66 -5.66 9.44
CA MET A 135 3.51 -6.21 8.38
C MET A 135 4.70 -7.01 8.93
N THR A 136 4.94 -8.19 8.36
CA THR A 136 6.08 -9.07 8.69
C THR A 136 6.81 -9.51 7.41
N PRO A 137 8.08 -9.95 7.50
CA PRO A 137 8.81 -10.49 6.35
C PRO A 137 8.06 -11.64 5.66
N GLU A 138 7.38 -12.50 6.43
CA GLU A 138 6.57 -13.59 5.90
C GLU A 138 5.35 -13.08 5.12
N LEU A 139 4.66 -12.06 5.62
CA LEU A 139 3.50 -11.47 4.92
C LEU A 139 3.89 -10.77 3.62
N GLN A 140 5.07 -10.16 3.56
CA GLN A 140 5.59 -9.51 2.34
C GLN A 140 5.79 -10.48 1.17
N LYS A 141 5.74 -11.81 1.40
CA LYS A 141 5.74 -12.80 0.32
C LYS A 141 4.44 -12.82 -0.49
N ARG A 142 3.35 -12.26 0.05
CA ARG A 142 2.02 -12.25 -0.60
C ARG A 142 1.30 -10.90 -0.53
N VAL A 143 1.71 -9.99 0.36
CA VAL A 143 1.20 -8.63 0.43
C VAL A 143 2.22 -7.72 -0.26
N ILE A 144 1.78 -7.09 -1.35
CA ILE A 144 2.63 -6.32 -2.25
C ILE A 144 2.17 -4.86 -2.22
N GLU A 145 3.12 -3.95 -2.03
CA GLU A 145 2.87 -2.52 -2.22
C GLU A 145 2.61 -2.25 -3.69
N VAL A 146 1.52 -1.53 -3.97
CA VAL A 146 1.13 -1.13 -5.31
C VAL A 146 1.16 0.38 -5.39
N HIS A 147 1.77 0.91 -6.45
CA HIS A 147 1.67 2.32 -6.84
C HIS A 147 0.66 2.42 -7.98
N PRO A 148 -0.60 2.86 -7.76
CA PRO A 148 -1.61 2.90 -8.81
C PRO A 148 -1.18 3.73 -10.03
N GLU A 149 -0.43 4.81 -9.82
CA GLU A 149 0.12 5.64 -10.88
C GLU A 149 1.08 4.87 -11.80
N VAL A 150 1.79 3.88 -11.25
CA VAL A 150 2.63 2.94 -12.00
C VAL A 150 1.80 1.80 -12.58
N SER A 151 0.75 1.32 -11.90
CA SER A 151 -0.10 0.26 -12.47
C SER A 151 -0.82 0.68 -13.75
N PHE A 152 -1.16 1.97 -13.87
CA PHE A 152 -1.86 2.54 -15.03
C PHE A 152 -0.97 3.50 -15.84
N TRP A 153 0.32 3.16 -15.97
CA TRP A 153 1.29 4.08 -16.57
C TRP A 153 1.32 4.12 -18.09
N ALA A 154 1.02 3.00 -18.76
CA ALA A 154 1.11 2.82 -20.21
C ALA A 154 -0.21 2.31 -20.80
#